data_AF-A0A4Z2EM36-F1
#
_entry.id   AF-A0A4Z2EM36-F1
#
_cell.length_a   1.000
_cell.length_b   1.000
_cell.length_c   1.000
_cell.angle_alpha   90.00
_cell.angle_beta   90.00
_cell.angle_gamma   90.00
#
_symmetry.space_group_name_H-M   'P 1'
#
loop_
_entity.id
_entity.type
_entity.pdbx_description
1 polymer ?
#
loop_
_entity_poly.entity_id
_entity_poly.type
_entity_poly.pdbx_seq_one_letter_code
_entity_poly.pdbx_strand_id
1 'polypeptide(L)'
;MTWYEARTYCRSRYTDLVTVRNQSENEQIFSVMTTITWLGLHRKTWAYWSDQTPNTFTNWNENHPKHTDSRLDSCAAQTFKLKFQSKADLKDPAIQQQLLEQLHVELEKHGLSDFKLRWTQKDGQAFHKEQKMKKGPVW
;
A
#
# COMPACT_ATOMS: atom_id res chain seq x y z
N MET A 1 -4.92 5.56 7.48
CA MET A 1 -5.87 4.82 8.35
C MET A 1 -5.26 3.50 8.82
N THR A 2 -5.43 3.09 10.08
CA THR A 2 -5.00 1.75 10.55
C THR A 2 -5.99 0.66 10.11
N TRP A 3 -5.55 -0.60 10.07
CA TRP A 3 -6.44 -1.72 9.74
C TRP A 3 -7.64 -1.82 10.71
N TYR A 4 -7.39 -1.58 12.01
CA TYR A 4 -8.45 -1.60 13.02
C TYR A 4 -9.45 -0.47 12.81
N GLU A 5 -8.98 0.73 12.49
CA GLU A 5 -9.84 1.87 12.13
C GLU A 5 -10.67 1.56 10.87
N ALA A 6 -10.06 0.99 9.84
CA ALA A 6 -10.75 0.62 8.60
C ALA A 6 -11.83 -0.44 8.85
N ARG A 7 -11.52 -1.48 9.61
CA ARG A 7 -12.48 -2.53 9.98
C ARG A 7 -13.61 -1.99 10.85
N THR A 8 -13.30 -1.11 11.80
CA THR A 8 -14.31 -0.47 12.65
C THR A 8 -15.24 0.40 11.82
N TYR A 9 -14.69 1.17 10.89
CA TYR A 9 -15.46 1.96 9.94
C TYR A 9 -16.38 1.07 9.09
N CYS A 10 -15.86 0.00 8.49
CA CYS A 10 -16.66 -0.92 7.69
C CYS A 10 -17.76 -1.58 8.52
N ARG A 11 -17.49 -2.08 9.73
CA ARG A 11 -18.52 -2.68 10.61
C ARG A 11 -19.57 -1.69 11.11
N SER A 12 -19.26 -0.39 11.12
CA SER A 12 -20.23 0.64 11.50
C SER A 12 -21.26 0.96 10.40
N ARG A 13 -20.97 0.59 9.15
CA ARG A 13 -21.78 0.97 7.97
C ARG A 13 -22.16 -0.21 7.06
N TYR A 14 -21.40 -1.30 7.14
CA TYR A 14 -21.44 -2.50 6.32
C TYR A 14 -21.11 -3.73 7.19
N THR A 15 -20.89 -4.88 6.57
CA THR A 15 -20.59 -6.13 7.30
C THR A 15 -19.15 -6.19 7.85
N ASP A 16 -18.13 -6.06 6.99
CA ASP A 16 -16.70 -6.09 7.35
C ASP A 16 -15.87 -5.55 6.16
N LEU A 17 -14.54 -5.56 6.25
CA LEU A 17 -13.66 -5.39 5.09
C LEU A 17 -13.85 -6.55 4.10
N VAL A 18 -13.53 -6.30 2.83
CA VAL A 18 -13.71 -7.28 1.76
C VAL A 18 -12.78 -8.47 1.91
N THR A 19 -13.26 -9.62 1.45
CA THR A 19 -12.51 -10.86 1.38
C THR A 19 -12.47 -11.38 -0.03
N VAL A 20 -11.35 -12.02 -0.35
CA VAL A 20 -11.05 -12.57 -1.66
C VAL A 20 -10.98 -14.09 -1.55
N ARG A 21 -11.89 -14.81 -2.21
CA ARG A 21 -12.03 -16.28 -2.09
C ARG A 21 -11.44 -17.04 -3.26
N ASN A 22 -11.18 -16.38 -4.38
CA ASN A 22 -10.63 -16.97 -5.59
C ASN A 22 -9.98 -15.92 -6.51
N GLN A 23 -9.32 -16.38 -7.57
CA GLN A 23 -8.62 -15.53 -8.53
C GLN A 23 -9.56 -14.58 -9.29
N SER A 24 -10.78 -15.00 -9.60
CA SER A 24 -11.73 -14.15 -10.31
C SER A 24 -12.19 -12.98 -9.44
N GLU A 25 -12.49 -13.23 -8.17
CA GLU A 25 -12.77 -12.19 -7.19
C GLU A 25 -11.56 -11.27 -7.02
N ASN A 26 -10.34 -11.82 -6.99
CA ASN A 26 -9.12 -11.02 -6.91
C ASN A 26 -8.97 -10.08 -8.11
N GLU A 27 -9.25 -10.55 -9.32
CA GLU A 27 -9.19 -9.76 -10.56
C GLU A 27 -10.30 -8.72 -10.66
N GLN A 28 -11.52 -9.05 -10.22
CA GLN A 28 -12.63 -8.10 -10.15
C GLN A 28 -12.36 -7.01 -9.12
N ILE A 29 -11.87 -7.40 -7.95
CA ILE A 29 -11.47 -6.48 -6.91
C ILE A 29 -10.32 -5.61 -7.43
N PHE A 30 -9.34 -6.18 -8.13
CA PHE A 30 -8.25 -5.43 -8.74
C PHE A 30 -8.72 -4.41 -9.78
N SER A 31 -9.74 -4.75 -10.58
CA SER A 31 -10.23 -3.85 -11.63
C SER A 31 -11.00 -2.65 -11.09
N VAL A 32 -11.59 -2.76 -9.89
CA VAL A 32 -12.31 -1.69 -9.20
C VAL A 32 -11.51 -1.05 -8.07
N MET A 33 -10.43 -1.70 -7.63
CA MET A 33 -9.59 -1.19 -6.57
C MET A 33 -8.65 -0.15 -7.10
N THR A 34 -8.90 1.01 -6.58
CA THR A 34 -8.17 2.19 -6.84
C THR A 34 -7.36 2.49 -5.60
N THR A 35 -6.85 1.61 -4.73
CA THR A 35 -5.93 2.04 -3.63
C THR A 35 -5.29 0.92 -2.89
N ILE A 36 -4.26 1.26 -2.10
CA ILE A 36 -3.84 0.44 -0.97
C ILE A 36 -5.02 0.39 0.00
N THR A 37 -5.88 -0.58 -0.25
CA THR A 37 -7.11 -0.82 0.50
C THR A 37 -6.81 -1.89 1.54
N TRP A 38 -7.21 -1.63 2.78
CA TRP A 38 -7.21 -2.67 3.79
C TRP A 38 -8.20 -3.75 3.38
N LEU A 39 -7.67 -4.90 2.98
CA LEU A 39 -8.45 -6.12 2.82
C LEU A 39 -8.64 -6.77 4.18
N GLY A 40 -9.50 -7.77 4.22
CA GLY A 40 -9.78 -8.41 5.47
C GLY A 40 -8.56 -9.06 6.15
N LEU A 41 -7.55 -9.54 5.42
CA LEU A 41 -6.52 -10.41 6.01
C LEU A 41 -5.94 -9.92 7.34
N HIS A 42 -6.14 -10.69 8.41
CA HIS A 42 -5.68 -10.32 9.75
C HIS A 42 -5.00 -11.48 10.49
N ARG A 43 -4.03 -11.12 11.34
CA ARG A 43 -3.21 -12.11 12.05
C ARG A 43 -3.84 -12.54 13.38
N LYS A 44 -4.26 -13.81 13.44
CA LYS A 44 -3.83 -14.68 14.55
C LYS A 44 -2.97 -15.87 14.07
N THR A 45 -3.08 -16.25 12.80
CA THR A 45 -2.29 -17.35 12.19
C THR A 45 -2.05 -17.18 10.67
N TRP A 46 -2.36 -16.01 10.08
CA TRP A 46 -2.61 -15.86 8.63
C TRP A 46 -3.63 -16.87 8.08
N ALA A 47 -4.33 -17.63 8.92
CA ALA A 47 -5.26 -18.65 8.47
C ALA A 47 -6.61 -18.06 8.08
N TYR A 48 -6.89 -16.79 8.37
CA TYR A 48 -8.19 -16.18 8.15
C TYR A 48 -8.12 -14.71 7.68
N TRP A 49 -9.03 -14.35 6.78
CA TRP A 49 -9.34 -12.97 6.41
C TRP A 49 -10.18 -12.25 7.49
N SER A 50 -10.44 -10.94 7.40
CA SER A 50 -11.09 -10.13 8.47
C SER A 50 -12.52 -10.56 8.66
N ASP A 51 -13.11 -10.97 7.55
CA ASP A 51 -14.43 -11.54 7.44
C ASP A 51 -14.49 -12.99 7.94
N GLN A 52 -13.37 -13.50 8.47
CA GLN A 52 -13.22 -14.82 9.08
C GLN A 52 -13.25 -15.99 8.09
N THR A 53 -13.14 -15.73 6.78
CA THR A 53 -12.95 -16.80 5.79
C THR A 53 -11.53 -17.36 5.84
N PRO A 54 -11.34 -18.66 5.54
CA PRO A 54 -10.03 -19.27 5.55
C PRO A 54 -9.13 -18.70 4.44
N ASN A 55 -7.86 -18.48 4.78
CA ASN A 55 -6.84 -18.06 3.83
C ASN A 55 -6.34 -19.26 3.01
N THR A 56 -6.89 -19.43 1.83
CA THR A 56 -6.53 -20.52 0.89
C THR A 56 -5.54 -20.08 -0.19
N PHE A 57 -5.16 -18.80 -0.25
CA PHE A 57 -4.30 -18.25 -1.28
C PHE A 57 -3.37 -17.14 -0.76
N THR A 58 -2.10 -17.20 -1.13
CA THR A 58 -1.13 -16.14 -0.82
C THR A 58 -0.21 -15.86 -2.00
N ASN A 59 0.12 -14.58 -2.22
CA ASN A 59 1.09 -14.14 -3.21
C ASN A 59 2.14 -13.21 -2.56
N TRP A 60 2.89 -13.76 -1.62
CA TRP A 60 3.89 -12.98 -0.89
C TRP A 60 5.12 -12.70 -1.76
N ASN A 61 5.66 -11.49 -1.63
CA ASN A 61 6.99 -11.18 -2.15
C ASN A 61 8.06 -12.05 -1.45
N GLU A 62 9.22 -12.23 -2.09
CA GLU A 62 10.36 -12.93 -1.49
C GLU A 62 10.65 -12.43 -0.06
N ASN A 63 10.88 -13.37 0.87
CA ASN A 63 11.10 -13.12 2.29
C ASN A 63 9.90 -12.56 3.08
N HIS A 64 8.69 -12.67 2.51
CA HIS A 64 7.43 -12.38 3.20
C HIS A 64 6.52 -13.64 3.26
N PRO A 65 5.64 -13.75 4.28
CA PRO A 65 5.47 -12.81 5.38
C PRO A 65 6.65 -12.91 6.36
N LYS A 66 7.16 -11.76 6.81
CA LYS A 66 8.17 -11.77 7.86
C LYS A 66 7.52 -12.24 9.16
N HIS A 67 8.06 -13.31 9.73
CA HIS A 67 7.75 -13.74 11.09
C HIS A 67 8.52 -12.87 12.10
N THR A 68 8.39 -11.54 11.99
CA THR A 68 8.97 -10.62 12.96
C THR A 68 7.97 -10.41 14.07
N ASP A 69 8.36 -10.85 15.27
CA ASP A 69 7.82 -10.60 16.61
C ASP A 69 6.29 -10.49 16.75
N SER A 70 5.72 -11.34 17.62
CA SER A 70 4.29 -11.45 17.93
C SER A 70 3.66 -10.17 18.52
N ARG A 71 4.45 -9.10 18.68
CA ARG A 71 4.04 -7.81 19.26
C ARG A 71 3.66 -6.74 18.24
N LEU A 72 3.93 -6.92 16.95
CA LEU A 72 3.62 -5.92 15.91
C LEU A 72 2.43 -6.36 15.05
N ASP A 73 1.40 -5.52 15.01
CA ASP A 73 0.27 -5.60 14.08
C ASP A 73 0.76 -5.53 12.63
N SER A 74 1.12 -6.68 12.08
CA SER A 74 1.62 -6.80 10.72
C SER A 74 0.45 -7.00 9.77
N CYS A 75 0.29 -6.07 8.84
CA CYS A 75 -0.75 -6.13 7.82
C CYS A 75 -0.17 -6.56 6.47
N ALA A 76 -1.01 -7.12 5.61
CA ALA A 76 -0.65 -7.41 4.22
C ALA A 76 -0.80 -6.13 3.37
N ALA A 77 0.11 -5.90 2.42
CA ALA A 77 0.01 -4.83 1.45
C ALA A 77 0.39 -5.34 0.06
N GLN A 78 -0.33 -4.86 -0.95
CA GLN A 78 -0.03 -5.13 -2.36
C GLN A 78 0.94 -4.07 -2.89
N THR A 79 2.01 -4.50 -3.56
CA THR A 79 2.98 -3.60 -4.19
C THR A 79 2.88 -3.69 -5.71
N PHE A 80 2.72 -2.55 -6.38
CA PHE A 80 2.72 -2.46 -7.84
C PHE A 80 4.08 -1.95 -8.33
N LYS A 81 4.69 -2.68 -9.28
CA LYS A 81 5.92 -2.24 -9.96
C LYS A 81 5.54 -1.67 -11.31
N LEU A 82 5.81 -0.38 -11.50
CA LEU A 82 5.60 0.31 -12.78
C LEU A 82 6.93 0.44 -13.51
N LYS A 83 6.94 0.14 -14.82
CA LYS A 83 8.09 0.35 -15.69
C LYS A 83 7.77 1.51 -16.63
N PHE A 84 8.68 2.47 -16.70
CA PHE A 84 8.56 3.62 -17.60
C PHE A 84 9.72 3.62 -18.58
N GLN A 85 9.44 3.97 -19.83
CA GLN A 85 10.45 4.31 -20.83
C GLN A 85 10.46 5.82 -20.96
N SER A 86 11.61 6.45 -20.72
CA SER A 86 11.77 7.90 -20.83
C SER A 86 13.06 8.23 -21.54
N LYS A 87 13.04 9.32 -22.32
CA LYS A 87 14.25 9.93 -22.89
C LYS A 87 14.94 10.89 -21.89
N ALA A 88 14.25 11.22 -20.80
CA ALA A 88 14.76 12.11 -19.76
C ALA A 88 15.66 11.34 -18.78
N ASP A 89 16.61 12.04 -18.14
CA ASP A 89 17.47 11.44 -17.13
C ASP A 89 16.69 11.21 -15.83
N LEU A 90 16.38 9.95 -15.54
CA LEU A 90 15.64 9.55 -14.35
C LEU A 90 16.50 9.58 -13.07
N LYS A 91 17.77 10.00 -13.15
CA LYS A 91 18.62 10.26 -11.98
C LYS A 91 18.48 11.69 -11.47
N ASP A 92 17.91 12.60 -12.26
CA ASP A 92 17.66 13.97 -11.82
C ASP A 92 16.55 13.99 -10.76
N PRO A 93 16.82 14.47 -9.53
CA PRO A 93 15.83 14.55 -8.47
C PRO A 93 14.58 15.37 -8.82
N ALA A 94 14.72 16.41 -9.66
CA ALA A 94 13.59 17.22 -10.11
C ALA A 94 12.68 16.43 -11.04
N ILE A 95 13.25 15.66 -11.98
CA ILE A 95 12.49 14.77 -12.86
C ILE A 95 11.81 13.66 -12.05
N GLN A 96 12.52 13.07 -11.09
CA GLN A 96 11.95 12.07 -10.18
C GLN A 96 10.76 12.62 -9.39
N GLN A 97 10.91 13.82 -8.82
CA GLN A 97 9.84 14.47 -8.06
C GLN A 97 8.64 14.78 -8.95
N GLN A 98 8.86 15.36 -10.13
CA GLN A 98 7.80 15.68 -11.07
C GLN A 98 7.02 14.43 -11.50
N LEU A 99 7.70 13.32 -11.77
CA LEU A 99 7.05 12.05 -12.12
C LEU A 99 6.22 11.50 -10.96
N LEU A 100 6.75 11.54 -9.72
CA LEU A 100 6.00 11.10 -8.55
C LEU A 100 4.71 11.91 -8.37
N GLU A 101 4.77 13.22 -8.61
CA GLU A 101 3.64 14.13 -8.47
C GLU A 101 2.60 13.91 -9.58
N GLN A 102 3.04 13.74 -10.83
CA GLN A 102 2.15 13.35 -11.93
C GLN A 102 1.47 12.00 -11.67
N LEU A 103 2.22 11.02 -11.18
CA LEU A 103 1.64 9.74 -10.77
C LEU A 103 0.65 9.92 -9.64
N HIS A 104 0.94 10.75 -8.65
CA HIS A 104 0.02 11.00 -7.54
C HIS A 104 -1.33 11.50 -8.05
N VAL A 105 -1.32 12.54 -8.89
CA VAL A 105 -2.53 13.12 -9.47
C VAL A 105 -3.30 12.10 -10.32
N GLU A 106 -2.59 11.33 -11.16
CA GLU A 106 -3.26 10.36 -12.04
C GLU A 106 -3.89 9.21 -11.25
N LEU A 107 -3.23 8.80 -10.16
CA LEU A 107 -3.76 7.81 -9.25
C LEU A 107 -5.01 8.38 -8.53
N GLU A 108 -4.95 9.59 -7.96
CA GLU A 108 -6.10 10.23 -7.33
C GLU A 108 -7.31 10.38 -8.27
N LYS A 109 -7.06 10.78 -9.52
CA LYS A 109 -8.10 10.89 -10.55
C LYS A 109 -8.82 9.56 -10.81
N HIS A 110 -8.10 8.45 -10.69
CA HIS A 110 -8.67 7.12 -10.84
C HIS A 110 -9.32 6.61 -9.56
N GLY A 111 -9.49 7.43 -8.52
CA GLY A 111 -10.10 7.04 -7.26
C GLY A 111 -9.09 6.54 -6.22
N LEU A 112 -7.79 6.72 -6.47
CA LEU A 112 -6.74 6.32 -5.54
C LEU A 112 -6.42 7.39 -4.49
N SER A 113 -6.90 7.21 -3.24
CA SER A 113 -6.57 7.98 -2.02
C SER A 113 -5.95 7.14 -0.87
N ASP A 114 -4.97 7.65 -0.11
CA ASP A 114 -4.24 6.94 0.98
C ASP A 114 -3.13 5.97 0.48
N PHE A 115 -2.39 6.40 -0.55
CA PHE A 115 -1.22 5.68 -1.08
C PHE A 115 0.08 6.45 -0.81
N LYS A 116 1.18 5.72 -0.61
CA LYS A 116 2.52 6.29 -0.44
C LYS A 116 3.40 5.91 -1.62
N LEU A 117 3.67 6.87 -2.50
CA LEU A 117 4.67 6.69 -3.55
C LEU A 117 6.07 6.79 -2.97
N ARG A 118 6.96 5.88 -3.40
CA ARG A 118 8.37 5.91 -3.08
C ARG A 118 9.16 5.55 -4.33
N TRP A 119 10.17 6.36 -4.64
CA TRP A 119 11.16 5.98 -5.63
C TRP A 119 12.07 4.90 -5.01
N THR A 120 12.20 3.75 -5.67
CA THR A 120 13.22 2.74 -5.33
C THR A 120 14.12 2.45 -6.53
N GLN A 121 15.37 2.89 -6.49
CA GLN A 121 16.40 2.48 -7.44
C GLN A 121 17.17 1.29 -6.87
N LYS A 122 17.34 0.23 -7.66
CA LYS A 122 18.38 -0.78 -7.39
C LYS A 122 19.67 -0.27 -8.06
N ASP A 123 20.79 -0.44 -7.35
CA ASP A 123 22.16 0.00 -7.73
C ASP A 123 22.59 1.43 -7.36
N GLY A 124 22.25 1.86 -6.13
CA GLY A 124 23.26 2.59 -5.33
C GLY A 124 23.17 4.12 -5.21
N GLN A 125 22.07 4.78 -5.58
CA GLN A 125 21.81 6.14 -5.07
C GLN A 125 20.36 6.28 -4.62
N ALA A 126 20.17 6.61 -3.34
CA ALA A 126 18.87 6.92 -2.76
C ALA A 126 18.97 8.28 -2.07
N PHE A 127 18.30 9.29 -2.61
CA PHE A 127 18.15 10.56 -1.91
C PHE A 127 16.92 10.51 -1.01
N HIS A 128 17.15 10.46 0.30
CA HIS A 128 16.16 10.87 1.30
C HIS A 128 16.28 12.38 1.46
N LYS A 129 15.22 13.14 1.21
CA LYS A 129 15.09 14.48 1.78
C LYS A 129 13.93 14.48 2.76
N GLU A 130 14.24 14.05 3.99
CA GLU A 130 13.41 14.37 5.14
C GLU A 130 13.63 15.86 5.43
N GLN A 131 12.65 16.71 5.16
CA GLN A 131 12.71 18.08 5.65
C GLN A 131 12.36 18.07 7.13
N LYS A 132 13.36 18.36 7.97
CA LYS A 132 13.16 18.68 9.39
C LYS A 132 12.08 19.76 9.50
N MET A 133 11.00 19.47 10.23
CA MET A 133 10.14 20.53 10.76
C MET A 133 10.99 21.44 11.66
N LYS A 134 11.32 22.65 11.18
CA LYS A 134 11.74 23.72 12.07
C LYS A 134 10.49 24.24 12.75
N LYS A 135 10.30 23.92 14.04
CA LYS A 135 9.40 24.69 14.90
C LYS A 135 9.97 26.11 14.98
N GLY A 136 9.21 27.09 14.50
CA GLY A 136 9.55 28.52 14.62
C GLY A 136 9.50 29.00 16.07
N PRO A 137 10.00 30.22 16.36
CA PRO A 137 10.08 30.73 17.71
C PRO A 137 8.68 31.07 18.24
N VAL A 138 8.45 30.74 19.50
CA VAL A 138 7.34 31.29 20.29
C VAL A 138 7.89 32.55 20.96
N TRP A 139 7.22 33.68 20.73
CA TRP A 139 7.52 34.98 21.36
C TRP A 139 7.15 34.97 22.83
#